data_AF-A0A9D3Z3B0-F1
#
_entry.id   AF-A0A9D3Z3B0-F1
#
_cell.length_a   1.000
_cell.length_b   1.000
_cell.length_c   1.000
_cell.angle_alpha   90.00
_cell.angle_beta   90.00
_cell.angle_gamma   90.00
#
_symmetry.space_group_name_H-M   'P 1'
#
loop_
_entity.id
_entity.type
_entity.pdbx_description
1 polymer ?
#
loop_
_entity_poly.entity_id
_entity_poly.type
_entity_poly.pdbx_seq_one_letter_code
_entity_poly.pdbx_strand_id
1 'polypeptide(L)'
;MRQKDDLEFSKLLNRLRVNQATDVDMARGKLCEISVSSPLYDINSPHLFAENFFMHSFNDSLISKRQQKKVIISSFTSVVFPKLTRDRQENAIRTLPNDPN
;
A
#
# COMPACT_ATOMS: atom_id res chain seq x y z
N MET A 1 -15.58 14.10 0.98
CA MET A 1 -14.40 14.99 1.14
C MET A 1 -13.30 14.74 0.12
N ARG A 2 -13.00 13.49 -0.28
CA ARG A 2 -11.91 13.20 -1.23
C ARG A 2 -12.14 13.74 -2.65
N GLN A 3 -13.35 13.65 -3.20
CA GLN A 3 -13.71 14.25 -4.51
C GLN A 3 -14.64 15.47 -4.36
N LYS A 4 -14.39 16.34 -3.38
CA LYS A 4 -15.28 17.50 -3.11
C LYS A 4 -15.38 18.49 -4.28
N ASP A 5 -14.35 18.51 -5.14
CA ASP A 5 -14.23 19.48 -6.23
C ASP A 5 -14.91 19.00 -7.53
N ASP A 6 -15.36 17.72 -7.60
CA ASP A 6 -16.10 17.18 -8.74
C ASP A 6 -17.32 16.37 -8.25
N LEU A 7 -18.46 17.06 -8.20
CA LEU A 7 -19.74 16.49 -7.78
C LEU A 7 -20.21 15.37 -8.73
N GLU A 8 -20.01 15.53 -10.03
CA GLU A 8 -20.49 14.56 -11.03
C GLU A 8 -19.67 13.27 -10.97
N PHE A 9 -18.36 13.38 -10.78
CA PHE A 9 -17.52 12.23 -10.53
C PHE A 9 -17.85 11.53 -9.20
N SER A 10 -18.12 12.29 -8.14
CA SER A 10 -18.55 11.71 -6.86
C SER A 10 -19.87 10.92 -6.99
N LYS A 11 -20.85 11.46 -7.72
CA LYS A 11 -22.12 10.76 -8.01
C LYS A 11 -21.89 9.48 -8.81
N LEU A 12 -21.03 9.53 -9.83
CA LEU A 12 -20.66 8.36 -10.63
C LEU A 12 -20.07 7.25 -9.75
N LEU A 13 -19.09 7.59 -8.89
CA LEU A 13 -18.47 6.63 -7.98
C LEU A 13 -19.48 6.03 -6.99
N ASN A 14 -20.42 6.84 -6.50
CA ASN A 14 -21.47 6.36 -5.60
C ASN A 14 -22.40 5.37 -6.30
N ARG A 15 -22.74 5.58 -7.58
CA ARG A 15 -23.53 4.63 -8.37
C ARG A 15 -22.79 3.32 -8.62
N LEU A 16 -21.50 3.38 -8.96
CA LEU A 16 -20.64 2.19 -9.09
C LEU A 16 -20.62 1.38 -7.79
N ARG A 17 -20.49 2.03 -6.64
CA ARG A 17 -20.45 1.38 -5.32
C ARG A 17 -21.69 0.53 -5.01
N VAL A 18 -22.86 0.97 -5.46
CA VAL A 18 -24.14 0.28 -5.21
C VAL A 18 -24.63 -0.54 -6.41
N ASN A 19 -23.76 -0.79 -7.40
CA ASN A 19 -24.05 -1.52 -8.63
C ASN A 19 -25.23 -0.94 -9.45
N GLN A 20 -25.35 0.40 -9.48
CA GLN A 20 -26.37 1.14 -10.24
C GLN A 20 -25.74 2.05 -11.31
N ALA A 21 -24.56 1.67 -11.82
CA ALA A 21 -23.89 2.43 -12.87
C ALA A 21 -24.67 2.33 -14.19
N THR A 22 -24.79 3.47 -14.86
CA THR A 22 -25.45 3.57 -16.17
C THR A 22 -24.46 3.29 -17.30
N ASP A 23 -24.96 3.06 -18.52
CA ASP A 23 -24.10 2.90 -19.70
C ASP A 23 -23.22 4.14 -19.94
N VAL A 24 -23.73 5.34 -19.61
CA VAL A 24 -22.98 6.59 -19.69
C VAL A 24 -21.82 6.62 -18.69
N ASP A 25 -22.04 6.11 -17.48
CA ASP A 25 -20.99 6.01 -16.46
C ASP A 25 -19.86 5.06 -16.92
N MET A 26 -20.25 3.92 -17.50
CA MET A 26 -19.30 2.94 -18.03
C MET A 26 -18.53 3.49 -19.24
N ALA A 27 -19.20 4.20 -20.14
CA ALA A 27 -18.56 4.87 -21.27
C ALA A 27 -17.55 5.93 -20.79
N ARG A 28 -17.91 6.73 -19.78
CA ARG A 28 -17.01 7.72 -19.18
C ARG A 28 -15.80 7.07 -18.53
N GLY A 29 -15.98 5.93 -17.86
CA GLY A 29 -14.87 5.15 -17.31
C GLY A 29 -13.88 4.70 -18.38
N LYS A 30 -14.38 4.20 -19.53
CA LYS A 30 -13.54 3.78 -20.67
C LYS A 30 -12.76 4.94 -21.30
N LEU A 31 -13.34 6.15 -21.35
CA LEU A 31 -12.63 7.34 -21.84
C LEU A 31 -11.46 7.75 -20.95
N CYS A 32 -11.46 7.33 -19.68
CA CYS A 32 -10.36 7.58 -18.74
C CYS A 32 -9.28 6.49 -18.79
N GLU A 33 -9.43 5.46 -19.63
CA GLU A 33 -8.43 4.42 -19.77
C GLU A 33 -7.19 4.96 -20.50
N ILE A 34 -6.05 4.94 -19.82
CA ILE A 34 -4.77 5.35 -20.40
C ILE A 34 -3.92 4.09 -20.59
N SER A 35 -3.70 3.73 -21.85
CA SER A 35 -2.80 2.62 -22.21
C SER A 35 -1.34 2.97 -21.90
N VAL A 36 -0.54 1.95 -21.54
CA VAL A 36 0.91 2.07 -21.29
C VAL A 36 1.68 2.62 -22.49
N SER A 37 1.18 2.41 -23.71
CA SER A 37 1.77 2.95 -24.94
C SER A 37 1.38 4.41 -25.22
N SER A 38 0.47 4.98 -24.45
CA SER A 38 0.00 6.36 -24.64
C SER A 38 1.07 7.36 -24.19
N PRO A 39 1.26 8.48 -24.92
CA PRO A 39 2.11 9.58 -24.44
C PRO A 39 1.58 10.24 -23.16
N LEU A 40 0.30 10.01 -22.82
CA LEU A 40 -0.33 10.50 -21.59
C LEU A 40 -0.11 9.56 -20.39
N TYR A 41 0.54 8.42 -20.60
CA TYR A 41 0.81 7.46 -19.53
C TYR A 41 1.98 7.92 -18.66
N ASP A 42 1.68 8.38 -17.45
CA ASP A 42 2.69 8.74 -16.47
C ASP A 42 3.12 7.53 -15.63
N ILE A 43 4.29 6.98 -15.96
CA ILE A 43 4.89 5.85 -15.24
C ILE A 43 5.21 6.16 -13.77
N ASN A 44 5.33 7.43 -13.39
CA ASN A 44 5.65 7.83 -12.01
C ASN A 44 4.41 8.02 -11.13
N SER A 45 3.21 8.00 -11.71
CA SER A 45 1.97 8.05 -10.95
C SER A 45 1.76 6.77 -10.13
N PRO A 46 0.96 6.80 -9.04
CA PRO A 46 0.63 5.59 -8.29
C PRO A 46 -0.16 4.60 -9.15
N HIS A 47 0.36 3.37 -9.27
CA HIS A 47 -0.30 2.28 -9.99
C HIS A 47 -0.99 1.34 -9.01
N LEU A 48 -2.24 0.98 -9.31
CA LEU A 48 -3.05 0.06 -8.51
C LEU A 48 -3.20 -1.26 -9.26
N PHE A 49 -3.01 -2.36 -8.54
CA PHE A 49 -3.10 -3.72 -9.07
C PHE A 49 -4.06 -4.54 -8.21
N ALA A 50 -4.70 -5.54 -8.81
CA ALA A 50 -5.57 -6.47 -8.09
C ALA A 50 -4.78 -7.39 -7.15
N GLU A 51 -3.54 -7.73 -7.50
CA GLU A 51 -2.70 -8.66 -6.75
C GLU A 51 -1.31 -8.09 -6.46
N ASN A 52 -0.76 -8.46 -5.30
CA ASN A 52 0.57 -8.07 -4.87
C ASN A 52 1.65 -8.55 -5.85
N PHE A 53 1.46 -9.71 -6.48
CA PHE A 53 2.41 -10.25 -7.45
C PHE A 53 2.70 -9.26 -8.60
N PHE A 54 1.64 -8.68 -9.21
CA PHE A 54 1.79 -7.69 -10.28
C PHE A 54 2.41 -6.38 -9.78
N MET A 55 2.01 -5.93 -8.58
CA MET A 55 2.60 -4.76 -7.94
C MET A 55 4.11 -4.94 -7.70
N HIS A 56 4.53 -6.07 -7.15
CA HIS A 56 5.95 -6.37 -6.91
C HIS A 56 6.72 -6.40 -8.22
N SER A 57 6.22 -7.11 -9.23
CA SER A 57 6.86 -7.19 -10.55
C SER A 57 7.02 -5.81 -11.20
N PHE A 58 5.98 -4.97 -11.15
CA PHE A 58 6.03 -3.60 -11.67
C PHE A 58 7.07 -2.75 -10.92
N ASN A 59 7.04 -2.77 -9.58
CA ASN A 59 7.95 -1.98 -8.76
C ASN A 59 9.42 -2.43 -8.91
N ASP A 60 9.68 -3.73 -8.96
CA ASP A 60 11.03 -4.27 -9.19
C ASP A 60 11.56 -3.89 -10.58
N SER A 61 10.70 -3.90 -11.60
CA SER A 61 11.04 -3.41 -12.95
C SER A 61 11.38 -1.92 -12.94
N LEU A 62 10.63 -1.10 -12.20
CA LEU A 62 10.93 0.33 -12.09
C LEU A 62 12.25 0.60 -11.35
N ILE A 63 12.50 -0.12 -10.25
CA ILE A 63 13.71 0.05 -9.44
C ILE A 63 14.94 -0.41 -10.22
N SER A 64 14.86 -1.55 -10.94
CA SER A 64 15.99 -2.09 -11.70
C SER A 64 16.44 -1.22 -12.87
N LYS A 65 15.53 -0.43 -13.45
CA LYS A 65 15.84 0.54 -14.50
C LYS A 65 16.56 1.80 -13.99
N ARG A 66 16.58 2.05 -12.67
CA ARG A 66 17.28 3.21 -12.11
C ARG A 66 18.79 2.94 -12.07
N GLN A 67 19.57 3.94 -12.46
CA GLN A 67 21.04 3.86 -12.47
C GLN A 67 21.68 4.02 -11.09
N GLN A 68 20.88 4.30 -10.06
CA GLN A 68 21.35 4.57 -8.70
C GLN A 68 21.70 3.28 -7.96
N LYS A 69 22.61 3.38 -6.98
CA LYS A 69 22.98 2.24 -6.13
C LYS A 69 21.78 1.77 -5.29
N LYS A 70 21.35 0.52 -5.49
CA LYS A 70 20.32 -0.13 -4.67
C LYS A 70 20.88 -0.47 -3.29
N VAL A 71 20.14 -0.14 -2.25
CA VAL A 71 20.38 -0.58 -0.87
C VAL A 71 19.30 -1.59 -0.49
N ILE A 72 19.69 -2.70 0.13
CA ILE A 72 18.78 -3.76 0.57
C ILE A 72 18.70 -3.71 2.09
N ILE A 73 17.48 -3.57 2.62
CA ILE A 73 17.20 -3.61 4.06
C ILE A 73 16.52 -4.94 4.34
N SER A 74 17.26 -5.88 4.92
CA SER A 74 16.75 -7.20 5.30
C SER A 74 15.96 -7.12 6.60
N SER A 75 14.83 -7.80 6.68
CA SER A 75 14.05 -7.92 7.92
C SER A 75 14.58 -9.07 8.80
N PHE A 76 14.49 -8.88 10.12
CA PHE A 76 14.66 -9.98 11.07
C PHE A 76 13.32 -10.71 11.22
N THR A 77 13.24 -11.96 10.78
CA THR A 77 12.01 -12.74 10.77
C THR A 77 11.86 -13.67 11.98
N SER A 78 12.94 -13.88 12.75
CA SER A 78 12.90 -14.65 13.99
C SER A 78 13.26 -13.77 15.19
N VAL A 79 12.35 -13.75 16.16
CA VAL A 79 12.70 -13.35 17.53
C VAL A 79 13.01 -14.64 18.27
N VAL A 80 14.28 -15.05 18.25
CA VAL A 80 14.73 -16.13 19.14
C VAL A 80 14.79 -15.51 20.54
N PHE A 81 13.69 -15.58 21.29
CA PHE A 81 13.79 -15.41 22.74
C PHE A 81 14.64 -16.59 23.22
N PRO A 82 15.88 -16.38 23.72
CA PRO A 82 16.47 -17.41 24.54
C PRO A 82 15.47 -17.61 25.67
N LYS A 83 14.98 -18.85 25.90
CA LYS A 83 14.13 -19.17 27.04
C LYS A 83 14.73 -18.46 28.24
N LEU A 84 14.09 -17.39 28.72
CA LEU A 84 14.58 -16.67 29.87
C LEU A 84 14.56 -17.73 30.99
N THR A 85 15.73 -18.15 31.45
CA THR A 85 15.83 -18.98 32.66
C THR A 85 15.08 -18.23 33.76
N ARG A 86 14.35 -18.93 34.64
CA ARG A 86 13.52 -18.31 35.68
C ARG A 86 14.25 -17.17 36.41
N ASP A 87 15.55 -17.35 36.64
CA ASP A 87 16.44 -16.36 37.26
C ASP A 87 16.43 -14.98 36.57
N ARG A 88 16.33 -14.94 35.24
CA ARG A 88 16.25 -13.68 34.48
C ARG A 88 14.85 -13.07 34.51
N GLN A 89 13.80 -13.87 34.67
CA GLN A 89 12.44 -13.37 34.87
C GLN A 89 12.31 -12.74 36.27
N GLU A 90 12.83 -13.41 37.29
CA GLU A 90 12.81 -12.93 38.68
C GLU A 90 13.60 -11.63 38.86
N ASN A 91 14.76 -11.51 38.20
CA ASN A 91 15.52 -10.25 38.22
C ASN A 91 14.82 -9.11 37.47
N ALA A 92 14.10 -9.39 36.39
CA ALA A 92 13.34 -8.37 35.67
C ALA A 92 12.14 -7.85 36.48
N ILE A 93 11.49 -8.72 37.27
CA ILE A 93 10.39 -8.32 38.16
C ILE A 93 10.91 -7.46 39.33
N ARG A 94 12.11 -7.75 39.84
CA ARG A 94 12.72 -7.00 40.95
C ARG A 94 13.24 -5.61 40.58
N THR A 95 13.51 -5.34 39.30
CA THR A 95 14.06 -4.06 38.84
C THR A 95 13.00 -3.09 38.32
N LEU A 96 11.73 -3.49 38.26
CA LEU A 96 10.65 -2.57 37.92
C LEU A 96 10.40 -1.60 39.08
N PRO A 97 10.41 -0.28 38.85
CA PRO A 97 10.02 0.68 39.86
C PRO A 97 8.56 0.43 40.24
N ASN A 98 8.27 0.34 41.54
CA ASN A 98 6.88 0.33 42.01
C ASN A 98 6.25 1.67 41.63
N ASP A 99 5.21 1.63 40.79
CA ASP A 99 4.40 2.81 40.49
C ASP A 99 3.84 3.36 41.81
N PRO A 100 4.08 4.65 42.15
CA PRO A 100 3.45 5.26 43.30
C PRO A 100 1.97 5.51 42.97
N ASN A 101 1.08 4.96 43.81
CA ASN A 101 -0.37 5.19 43.75
C ASN A 101 -0.73 6.68 43.75
#